data_AF-A0A1B1ULU0-F1
#
_entry.id   AF-A0A1B1ULU0-F1
#
_cell.length_a   1.000
_cell.length_b   1.000
_cell.length_c   1.000
_cell.angle_alpha   90.00
_cell.angle_beta   90.00
_cell.angle_gamma   90.00
#
_symmetry.space_group_name_H-M   'P 1'
#
loop_
_entity.id
_entity.type
_entity.pdbx_description
1 polymer ?
#
loop_
_entity_poly.entity_id
_entity_poly.type
_entity_poly.pdbx_seq_one_letter_code
_entity_poly.pdbx_strand_id
1 'polypeptide(L)'
;MHIDIIEDLPSLAKLEDNWNAVYDEDPEAQIFLSWKWLHGWLSCISGPWFILAAKAGEAADLPYVAFFPLRLQTTIENSDVIHDIRMAGNFGADYTGIVCKPEVENKVIPALARYVRHMNWARLNLDNLRMSDRRVRLLLAYFPKASFRYKEANAVNKVDGIDNSLCPYVTLPGDWNAYLETLSPNTRQKIRRLLKQVDAPGEYRISVSTPETFEQDLKTLLRFWETKWRHRKGDRTDSLVRSNGAMLTRSFQSGLVYLPTFWHGERAVAALATLVDPRKRTFSFYMTGRDETFEGPPAGVILHAFSIRHAIANGFCEYDFLRGNESYKYSYGCAERKIRSTILATRDGKNLRAGIDPRSIPDVLQKATELHKTGKTADAEVGYRRILDVRPKHADALHRLGQLLAAKADFAAAKRLFRTLTTVRPDAAKAWQCLGQVCESLGQHEEALRQHLEFVRLQPDSPEGFVAVARCMVKLGRMAEINAALLAAIEPASGPSVRKWRDWRSIPDRQAGRENSISA
;
A
#
# COMPACT_ATOMS: atom_id res chain seq x y z
N MET A 1 -15.19 -22.88 10.55
CA MET A 1 -14.17 -22.01 9.92
C MET A 1 -14.05 -20.76 10.75
N HIS A 2 -12.95 -20.68 11.48
CA HIS A 2 -12.54 -19.46 12.15
C HIS A 2 -11.61 -18.68 11.21
N ILE A 3 -11.63 -17.34 11.28
CA ILE A 3 -10.84 -16.47 10.41
C ILE A 3 -10.06 -15.50 11.29
N ASP A 4 -8.75 -15.63 11.24
CA ASP A 4 -7.80 -14.69 11.81
C ASP A 4 -7.42 -13.65 10.75
N ILE A 5 -7.05 -12.44 11.19
CA ILE A 5 -6.54 -11.39 10.31
C ILE A 5 -5.05 -11.20 10.57
N ILE A 6 -4.26 -11.30 9.52
CA ILE A 6 -2.81 -11.02 9.55
C ILE A 6 -2.56 -9.66 8.90
N GLU A 7 -1.99 -8.72 9.64
CA GLU A 7 -1.93 -7.30 9.23
C GLU A 7 -0.52 -6.70 9.32
N ASP A 8 0.47 -7.51 9.70
CA ASP A 8 1.86 -7.09 9.87
C ASP A 8 2.85 -8.15 9.36
N LEU A 9 4.02 -7.68 8.90
CA LEU A 9 5.07 -8.54 8.35
C LEU A 9 5.59 -9.57 9.37
N PRO A 10 5.89 -9.21 10.64
CA PRO A 10 6.31 -10.21 11.63
C PRO A 10 5.33 -11.37 11.82
N SER A 11 4.02 -11.11 11.84
CA SER A 11 2.99 -12.14 11.92
C SER A 11 2.93 -12.98 10.64
N LEU A 12 3.02 -12.36 9.46
CA LEU A 12 3.07 -13.08 8.17
C LEU A 12 4.33 -13.96 8.04
N ALA A 13 5.46 -13.52 8.58
CA ALA A 13 6.72 -14.26 8.53
C ALA A 13 6.65 -15.59 9.26
N LYS A 14 5.89 -15.66 10.36
CA LYS A 14 5.67 -16.89 11.12
C LYS A 14 4.83 -17.93 10.36
N LEU A 15 4.19 -17.55 9.26
CA LEU A 15 3.27 -18.40 8.52
C LEU A 15 3.91 -19.06 7.30
N GLU A 16 5.21 -18.88 7.03
CA GLU A 16 5.85 -19.40 5.81
C GLU A 16 5.60 -20.91 5.62
N ASP A 17 5.88 -21.74 6.62
CA ASP A 17 5.75 -23.19 6.51
C ASP A 17 4.29 -23.63 6.30
N ASN A 18 3.37 -23.06 7.08
CA ASN A 18 1.94 -23.38 6.93
C ASN A 18 1.38 -22.87 5.60
N TRP A 19 1.77 -21.66 5.16
CA TRP A 19 1.41 -21.12 3.85
C TRP A 19 1.89 -22.03 2.73
N ASN A 20 3.15 -22.45 2.79
CA ASN A 20 3.74 -23.34 1.80
C ASN A 20 3.03 -24.69 1.76
N ALA A 21 2.63 -25.26 2.90
CA ALA A 21 1.84 -26.50 2.92
C ALA A 21 0.49 -26.36 2.20
N VAL A 22 -0.27 -25.29 2.49
CA VAL A 22 -1.55 -25.02 1.79
C VAL A 22 -1.30 -24.72 0.30
N TYR A 23 -0.24 -23.98 0.01
CA TYR A 23 0.16 -23.61 -1.35
C TYR A 23 0.49 -24.84 -2.19
N ASP A 24 1.29 -25.77 -1.67
CA ASP A 24 1.71 -26.98 -2.36
C ASP A 24 0.49 -27.86 -2.71
N GLU A 25 -0.46 -28.00 -1.78
CA GLU A 25 -1.70 -28.78 -1.95
C GLU A 25 -2.74 -28.12 -2.88
N ASP A 26 -2.74 -26.79 -3.02
CA ASP A 26 -3.71 -26.09 -3.86
C ASP A 26 -3.33 -26.16 -5.36
N PRO A 27 -4.11 -26.84 -6.23
CA PRO A 27 -3.82 -26.95 -7.65
C PRO A 27 -3.98 -25.64 -8.42
N GLU A 28 -4.68 -24.64 -7.87
CA GLU A 28 -4.91 -23.34 -8.51
C GLU A 28 -3.89 -22.27 -8.05
N ALA A 29 -3.04 -22.60 -7.06
CA ALA A 29 -2.00 -21.70 -6.57
C ALA A 29 -0.91 -21.44 -7.63
N GLN A 30 -0.28 -20.27 -7.53
CA GLN A 30 0.63 -19.72 -8.54
C GLN A 30 1.56 -18.67 -7.93
N ILE A 31 2.65 -18.37 -8.63
CA ILE A 31 3.81 -17.60 -8.11
C ILE A 31 3.46 -16.32 -7.35
N PHE A 32 2.48 -15.54 -7.81
CA PHE A 32 2.05 -14.29 -7.18
C PHE A 32 1.25 -14.50 -5.86
N LEU A 33 0.89 -15.75 -5.55
CA LEU A 33 0.34 -16.18 -4.27
C LEU A 33 1.35 -17.02 -3.46
N SER A 34 2.56 -17.25 -3.98
CA SER A 34 3.62 -17.89 -3.20
C SER A 34 3.98 -17.00 -2.01
N TRP A 35 4.30 -17.60 -0.87
CA TRP A 35 4.67 -16.83 0.32
C TRP A 35 5.86 -15.89 0.02
N LYS A 36 6.90 -16.38 -0.66
CA LYS A 36 8.10 -15.60 -0.98
C LYS A 36 7.79 -14.34 -1.81
N TRP A 37 7.04 -14.49 -2.90
CA TRP A 37 6.69 -13.33 -3.74
C TRP A 37 5.79 -12.37 -2.99
N LEU A 38 4.74 -12.89 -2.35
CA LEU A 38 3.73 -12.05 -1.71
C LEU A 38 4.31 -11.32 -0.50
N HIS A 39 5.08 -11.98 0.36
CA HIS A 39 5.78 -11.34 1.49
C HIS A 39 6.71 -10.22 1.01
N GLY A 40 7.52 -10.48 -0.03
CA GLY A 40 8.41 -9.47 -0.63
C GLY A 40 7.67 -8.33 -1.35
N TRP A 41 6.45 -8.56 -1.81
CA TRP A 41 5.57 -7.51 -2.35
C TRP A 41 4.94 -6.66 -1.22
N LEU A 42 4.39 -7.32 -0.21
CA LEU A 42 3.72 -6.66 0.92
C LEU A 42 4.66 -5.81 1.76
N SER A 43 5.96 -6.10 1.76
CA SER A 43 6.97 -5.32 2.49
C SER A 43 7.23 -3.93 1.92
N CYS A 44 6.78 -3.64 0.69
CA CYS A 44 7.04 -2.36 0.04
C CYS A 44 5.80 -1.60 -0.41
N ILE A 45 4.61 -2.21 -0.39
CA ILE A 45 3.40 -1.49 -0.77
C ILE A 45 3.01 -0.48 0.31
N SER A 46 2.52 0.67 -0.13
CA SER A 46 1.92 1.67 0.74
C SER A 46 0.47 1.32 1.04
N GLY A 47 0.02 1.69 2.24
CA GLY A 47 -1.36 1.49 2.69
C GLY A 47 -1.58 0.13 3.38
N PRO A 48 -2.72 0.00 4.07
CA PRO A 48 -3.03 -1.18 4.87
C PRO A 48 -3.36 -2.39 3.97
N TRP A 49 -2.56 -3.45 4.11
CA TRP A 49 -2.89 -4.78 3.61
C TRP A 49 -3.31 -5.67 4.78
N PHE A 50 -4.06 -6.73 4.46
CA PHE A 50 -4.45 -7.74 5.44
C PHE A 50 -4.71 -9.07 4.74
N ILE A 51 -4.48 -10.17 5.46
CA ILE A 51 -4.75 -11.52 4.95
C ILE A 51 -5.79 -12.15 5.85
N LEU A 52 -6.88 -12.63 5.25
CA LEU A 52 -7.82 -13.48 5.95
C LEU A 52 -7.26 -14.90 5.94
N ALA A 53 -6.81 -15.37 7.10
CA ALA A 53 -6.25 -16.71 7.28
C ALA A 53 -7.30 -17.58 7.98
N ALA A 54 -7.71 -18.69 7.36
CA ALA A 54 -8.81 -19.50 7.84
C ALA A 54 -8.34 -20.85 8.38
N LYS A 55 -8.90 -21.28 9.51
CA LYS A 55 -8.65 -22.58 10.15
C LYS A 55 -9.96 -23.31 10.45
N ALA A 56 -9.86 -24.64 10.61
CA ALA A 56 -11.04 -25.51 10.72
C ALA A 56 -11.91 -25.24 11.96
N GLY A 57 -11.30 -24.83 13.08
CA GLY A 57 -11.93 -24.50 14.36
C GLY A 57 -11.26 -23.31 15.05
N GLU A 58 -11.61 -23.04 16.31
CA GLU A 58 -11.14 -21.83 17.02
C GLU A 58 -9.82 -22.02 17.79
N ALA A 59 -9.41 -23.27 18.02
CA ALA A 59 -8.18 -23.56 18.75
C ALA A 59 -6.96 -22.87 18.09
N ALA A 60 -6.09 -22.30 18.93
CA ALA A 60 -5.01 -21.40 18.50
C ALA A 60 -3.89 -22.10 17.73
N ASP A 61 -3.70 -23.39 17.99
CA ASP A 61 -2.67 -24.28 17.44
C ASP A 61 -3.08 -24.95 16.13
N LEU A 62 -4.35 -24.82 15.70
CA LEU A 62 -4.80 -25.38 14.44
C LEU A 62 -4.11 -24.70 13.25
N PRO A 63 -3.57 -25.47 12.28
CA PRO A 63 -2.98 -24.89 11.09
C PRO A 63 -4.06 -24.21 10.23
N TYR A 64 -3.67 -23.14 9.55
CA TYR A 64 -4.51 -22.53 8.53
C TYR A 64 -4.62 -23.45 7.31
N VAL A 65 -5.78 -23.39 6.67
CA VAL A 65 -6.16 -24.19 5.49
C VAL A 65 -6.51 -23.31 4.29
N ALA A 66 -6.54 -21.98 4.47
CA ALA A 66 -6.70 -21.03 3.39
C ALA A 66 -6.18 -19.63 3.73
N PHE A 67 -5.78 -18.89 2.70
CA PHE A 67 -5.34 -17.51 2.78
C PHE A 67 -5.98 -16.68 1.66
N PHE A 68 -6.56 -15.54 2.03
CA PHE A 68 -7.12 -14.57 1.09
C PHE A 68 -6.41 -13.22 1.25
N PRO A 69 -5.40 -12.92 0.41
CA PRO A 69 -4.63 -11.69 0.48
C PRO A 69 -5.42 -10.49 -0.05
N LEU A 70 -5.67 -9.51 0.81
CA LEU A 70 -6.43 -8.31 0.50
C LEU A 70 -5.69 -7.04 0.94
N ARG A 71 -6.17 -5.90 0.46
CA ARG A 71 -5.76 -4.59 0.94
C ARG A 71 -6.90 -3.61 0.92
N LEU A 72 -6.78 -2.60 1.75
CA LEU A 72 -7.77 -1.54 1.89
C LEU A 72 -7.19 -0.26 1.30
N GLN A 73 -7.89 0.30 0.31
CA GLN A 73 -7.58 1.61 -0.25
C GLN A 73 -8.71 2.56 0.12
N THR A 74 -8.36 3.74 0.59
CA THR A 74 -9.37 4.74 0.96
C THR A 74 -9.34 5.93 0.01
N THR A 75 -10.49 6.51 -0.28
CA THR A 75 -10.61 7.80 -0.95
C THR A 75 -11.43 8.75 -0.09
N ILE A 76 -11.09 10.03 -0.15
CA ILE A 76 -11.92 11.09 0.42
C ILE A 76 -12.46 11.86 -0.79
N GLU A 77 -13.74 11.71 -1.06
CA GLU A 77 -14.40 12.30 -2.21
C GLU A 77 -15.87 12.56 -1.88
N ASN A 78 -16.45 13.60 -2.50
CA ASN A 78 -17.86 13.96 -2.32
C ASN A 78 -18.28 14.08 -0.85
N SER A 79 -17.39 14.66 -0.01
CA SER A 79 -17.60 14.83 1.42
C SER A 79 -17.82 13.52 2.21
N ASP A 80 -17.31 12.39 1.73
CA ASP A 80 -17.28 11.15 2.49
C ASP A 80 -15.94 10.42 2.36
N VAL A 81 -15.75 9.42 3.22
CA VAL A 81 -14.59 8.54 3.20
C VAL A 81 -15.03 7.18 2.68
N ILE A 82 -14.52 6.80 1.50
CA ILE A 82 -14.95 5.60 0.78
C ILE A 82 -13.84 4.54 0.79
N HIS A 83 -14.21 3.30 1.06
CA HIS A 83 -13.29 2.18 1.16
C HIS A 83 -13.43 1.21 0.00
N ASP A 84 -12.29 0.90 -0.63
CA ASP A 84 -12.13 -0.13 -1.62
C ASP A 84 -11.31 -1.27 -1.03
N ILE A 85 -11.88 -2.47 -0.98
CA ILE A 85 -11.09 -3.69 -0.82
C ILE A 85 -10.57 -4.09 -2.19
N ARG A 86 -9.27 -4.39 -2.28
CA ARG A 86 -8.60 -4.89 -3.47
C ARG A 86 -7.80 -6.14 -3.16
N MET A 87 -7.49 -6.92 -4.18
CA MET A 87 -6.51 -8.01 -4.06
C MET A 87 -5.14 -7.45 -3.65
N ALA A 88 -4.46 -8.08 -2.70
CA ALA A 88 -3.19 -7.54 -2.17
C ALA A 88 -2.06 -7.50 -3.21
N GLY A 89 -2.03 -8.48 -4.12
CA GLY A 89 -1.09 -8.53 -5.24
C GLY A 89 -1.37 -7.53 -6.36
N ASN A 90 -2.51 -6.83 -6.35
CA ASN A 90 -2.88 -5.89 -7.42
C ASN A 90 -1.78 -4.82 -7.65
N PHE A 91 -1.58 -4.41 -8.90
CA PHE A 91 -0.50 -3.61 -9.48
C PHE A 91 0.84 -4.34 -9.72
N GLY A 92 1.18 -5.35 -8.93
CA GLY A 92 2.41 -6.13 -9.10
C GLY A 92 2.20 -7.54 -9.66
N ALA A 93 0.98 -8.08 -9.53
CA ALA A 93 0.63 -9.43 -9.91
C ALA A 93 -0.23 -9.48 -11.18
N ASP A 94 0.14 -10.37 -12.09
CA ASP A 94 -0.72 -10.73 -13.21
C ASP A 94 -1.86 -11.65 -12.79
N TYR A 95 -1.67 -12.43 -11.73
CA TYR A 95 -2.71 -13.28 -11.16
C TYR A 95 -2.91 -13.04 -9.68
N THR A 96 -4.16 -13.09 -9.25
CA THR A 96 -4.55 -13.05 -7.84
C THR A 96 -5.52 -14.18 -7.55
N GLY A 97 -5.86 -14.40 -6.28
CA GLY A 97 -6.83 -15.41 -5.90
C GLY A 97 -6.83 -15.70 -4.41
N ILE A 98 -7.39 -16.87 -4.09
CA ILE A 98 -7.39 -17.47 -2.76
C ILE A 98 -6.54 -18.72 -2.84
N VAL A 99 -5.62 -18.89 -1.89
CA VAL A 99 -4.90 -20.16 -1.70
C VAL A 99 -5.68 -20.96 -0.69
N CYS A 100 -6.12 -22.18 -1.02
CA CYS A 100 -6.82 -23.04 -0.08
C CYS A 100 -6.67 -24.52 -0.40
N LYS A 101 -6.69 -25.35 0.65
CA LYS A 101 -6.68 -26.80 0.47
C LYS A 101 -7.95 -27.27 -0.26
N PRO A 102 -7.83 -28.14 -1.30
CA PRO A 102 -8.97 -28.54 -2.12
C PRO A 102 -10.14 -29.15 -1.34
N GLU A 103 -9.84 -29.95 -0.32
CA GLU A 103 -10.83 -30.69 0.45
C GLU A 103 -11.73 -29.82 1.33
N VAL A 104 -11.32 -28.57 1.62
CA VAL A 104 -12.12 -27.62 2.43
C VAL A 104 -12.66 -26.43 1.65
N GLU A 105 -12.39 -26.32 0.34
CA GLU A 105 -12.72 -25.14 -0.45
C GLU A 105 -14.23 -24.78 -0.43
N ASN A 106 -15.11 -25.79 -0.41
CA ASN A 106 -16.56 -25.64 -0.30
C ASN A 106 -17.03 -25.02 1.03
N LYS A 107 -16.20 -25.04 2.07
CA LYS A 107 -16.50 -24.47 3.39
C LYS A 107 -15.76 -23.16 3.60
N VAL A 108 -14.49 -23.09 3.19
CA VAL A 108 -13.60 -21.98 3.52
C VAL A 108 -13.83 -20.75 2.63
N ILE A 109 -14.04 -20.93 1.32
CA ILE A 109 -14.31 -19.80 0.41
C ILE A 109 -15.62 -19.09 0.80
N PRO A 110 -16.73 -19.80 1.08
CA PRO A 110 -17.92 -19.20 1.69
C PRO A 110 -17.69 -18.46 3.00
N ALA A 111 -16.84 -18.99 3.90
CA ALA A 111 -16.54 -18.32 5.16
C ALA A 111 -15.78 -17.00 4.93
N LEU A 112 -14.77 -17.02 4.06
CA LEU A 112 -14.02 -15.83 3.64
C LEU A 112 -14.94 -14.79 2.99
N ALA A 113 -15.84 -15.21 2.10
CA ALA A 113 -16.81 -14.33 1.44
C ALA A 113 -17.75 -13.65 2.44
N ARG A 114 -18.29 -14.41 3.41
CA ARG A 114 -19.10 -13.86 4.50
C ARG A 114 -18.31 -12.86 5.32
N TYR A 115 -17.06 -13.17 5.67
CA TYR A 115 -16.21 -12.26 6.42
C TYR A 115 -16.06 -10.92 5.70
N VAL A 116 -15.66 -10.96 4.42
CA VAL A 116 -15.53 -9.76 3.60
C VAL A 116 -16.84 -8.99 3.53
N ARG A 117 -17.99 -9.65 3.35
CA ARG A 117 -19.30 -8.97 3.35
C ARG A 117 -19.61 -8.21 4.64
N HIS A 118 -19.08 -8.63 5.78
CA HIS A 118 -19.31 -7.94 7.06
C HIS A 118 -18.35 -6.78 7.31
N MET A 119 -17.30 -6.63 6.50
CA MET A 119 -16.36 -5.51 6.57
C MET A 119 -16.99 -4.20 6.08
N ASN A 120 -16.35 -3.08 6.39
CA ASN A 120 -16.86 -1.75 6.05
C ASN A 120 -16.25 -1.23 4.74
N TRP A 121 -16.89 -1.52 3.60
CA TRP A 121 -16.41 -1.11 2.28
C TRP A 121 -17.54 -0.73 1.33
N ALA A 122 -17.23 0.07 0.32
CA ALA A 122 -18.14 0.46 -0.75
C ALA A 122 -17.90 -0.35 -2.03
N ARG A 123 -16.62 -0.68 -2.32
CA ARG A 123 -16.23 -1.50 -3.47
C ARG A 123 -15.32 -2.66 -3.08
N LEU A 124 -15.57 -3.83 -3.63
CA LEU A 124 -14.68 -5.00 -3.59
C LEU A 124 -14.20 -5.29 -5.01
N ASN A 125 -12.92 -5.07 -5.26
CA ASN A 125 -12.27 -5.23 -6.55
C ASN A 125 -11.50 -6.55 -6.55
N LEU A 126 -12.09 -7.55 -7.21
CA LEU A 126 -11.51 -8.87 -7.41
C LEU A 126 -10.77 -8.87 -8.75
N ASP A 127 -9.61 -8.22 -8.78
CA ASP A 127 -8.82 -7.99 -9.98
C ASP A 127 -7.97 -9.22 -10.35
N ASN A 128 -8.02 -9.66 -11.60
CA ASN A 128 -7.17 -10.72 -12.17
C ASN A 128 -7.25 -12.08 -11.44
N LEU A 129 -8.45 -12.50 -11.01
CA LEU A 129 -8.65 -13.78 -10.36
C LEU A 129 -8.30 -14.95 -11.31
N ARG A 130 -7.25 -15.70 -10.98
CA ARG A 130 -6.93 -17.01 -11.57
C ARG A 130 -7.51 -18.08 -10.66
N MET A 131 -8.82 -18.26 -10.75
CA MET A 131 -9.58 -19.24 -9.98
C MET A 131 -10.59 -19.94 -10.89
N SER A 132 -10.88 -21.21 -10.63
CA SER A 132 -11.93 -21.94 -11.35
C SER A 132 -13.29 -21.27 -11.20
N ASP A 133 -14.17 -21.42 -12.21
CA ASP A 133 -15.53 -20.89 -12.14
C ASP A 133 -16.30 -21.40 -10.91
N ARG A 134 -15.94 -22.60 -10.41
CA ARG A 134 -16.51 -23.13 -9.17
C ARG A 134 -16.11 -22.29 -7.95
N ARG A 135 -14.82 -22.01 -7.76
CA ARG A 135 -14.36 -21.17 -6.65
C ARG A 135 -14.91 -19.73 -6.75
N VAL A 136 -14.97 -19.18 -7.97
CA VAL A 136 -15.60 -17.87 -8.21
C VAL A 136 -17.08 -17.89 -7.83
N ARG A 137 -17.85 -18.93 -8.21
CA ARG A 137 -19.26 -19.06 -7.80
C ARG A 137 -19.41 -19.14 -6.28
N LEU A 138 -18.58 -19.92 -5.59
CA LEU A 138 -18.58 -20.03 -4.12
C LEU A 138 -18.35 -18.66 -3.46
N LEU A 139 -17.40 -17.87 -3.98
CA LEU A 139 -17.11 -16.53 -3.49
C LEU A 139 -18.27 -15.56 -3.74
N LEU A 140 -18.78 -15.51 -4.99
CA LEU A 140 -19.76 -14.52 -5.42
C LEU A 140 -21.18 -14.81 -4.91
N ALA A 141 -21.50 -16.05 -4.50
CA ALA A 141 -22.81 -16.42 -3.97
C ALA A 141 -23.24 -15.60 -2.73
N TYR A 142 -22.28 -15.01 -2.01
CA TYR A 142 -22.55 -14.23 -0.81
C TYR A 142 -22.87 -12.76 -1.06
N PHE A 143 -22.80 -12.28 -2.30
CA PHE A 143 -22.99 -10.87 -2.67
C PHE A 143 -24.24 -10.65 -3.55
N PRO A 144 -25.46 -11.02 -3.11
CA PRO A 144 -26.63 -11.07 -4.00
C PRO A 144 -26.87 -9.75 -4.77
N LYS A 145 -27.28 -9.85 -6.04
CA LYS A 145 -27.58 -8.70 -6.93
C LYS A 145 -28.62 -7.72 -6.37
N ALA A 146 -29.47 -8.18 -5.46
CA ALA A 146 -30.41 -7.34 -4.72
C ALA A 146 -29.71 -6.29 -3.85
N SER A 147 -28.52 -6.60 -3.33
CA SER A 147 -27.73 -5.73 -2.44
C SER A 147 -26.47 -5.16 -3.09
N PHE A 148 -26.01 -5.74 -4.19
CA PHE A 148 -24.75 -5.34 -4.84
C PHE A 148 -24.90 -5.15 -6.34
N ARG A 149 -24.20 -4.15 -6.88
CA ARG A 149 -23.96 -4.00 -8.31
C ARG A 149 -22.72 -4.80 -8.70
N TYR A 150 -22.79 -5.42 -9.87
CA TYR A 150 -21.72 -6.17 -10.47
C TYR A 150 -21.25 -5.46 -11.74
N LYS A 151 -19.93 -5.36 -11.89
CA LYS A 151 -19.30 -4.93 -13.14
C LYS A 151 -18.12 -5.83 -13.41
N GLU A 152 -18.17 -6.56 -14.52
CA GLU A 152 -16.97 -7.22 -15.05
C GLU A 152 -16.11 -6.17 -15.75
N ALA A 153 -14.82 -6.15 -15.44
CA ALA A 153 -13.89 -5.24 -16.07
C ALA A 153 -13.61 -5.71 -17.51
N ASN A 154 -13.70 -4.79 -18.47
CA ASN A 154 -13.25 -5.07 -19.83
C ASN A 154 -11.71 -5.07 -19.85
N ALA A 155 -11.12 -6.24 -20.10
CA ALA A 155 -9.67 -6.42 -20.17
C ALA A 155 -9.11 -6.29 -21.60
N VAL A 156 -9.97 -6.03 -22.59
CA VAL A 156 -9.57 -5.82 -23.98
C VAL A 156 -9.00 -4.42 -24.15
N ASN A 157 -7.76 -4.37 -24.61
CA ASN A 157 -7.06 -3.14 -24.87
C ASN A 157 -7.58 -2.50 -26.16
N LYS A 158 -8.05 -1.26 -26.07
CA LYS A 158 -8.74 -0.56 -27.16
C LYS A 158 -7.86 -0.28 -28.38
N VAL A 159 -6.54 -0.24 -28.20
CA VAL A 159 -5.60 0.18 -29.26
C VAL A 159 -5.17 -0.99 -30.14
N ASP A 160 -4.88 -2.15 -29.55
CA ASP A 160 -4.31 -3.32 -30.23
C ASP A 160 -5.24 -4.55 -30.18
N GLY A 161 -6.40 -4.44 -29.52
CA GLY A 161 -7.37 -5.53 -29.42
C GLY A 161 -6.95 -6.68 -28.50
N ILE A 162 -5.83 -6.55 -27.78
CA ILE A 162 -5.30 -7.61 -26.90
C ILE A 162 -6.24 -7.80 -25.71
N ASP A 163 -6.79 -9.01 -25.56
CA ASP A 163 -7.58 -9.41 -24.41
C ASP A 163 -6.67 -9.86 -23.26
N ASN A 164 -6.53 -9.00 -22.23
CA ASN A 164 -5.70 -9.29 -21.06
C ASN A 164 -6.39 -10.19 -20.03
N SER A 165 -7.59 -10.71 -20.33
CA SER A 165 -8.23 -11.79 -19.56
C SER A 165 -7.82 -13.18 -20.05
N LEU A 166 -7.28 -13.28 -21.27
CA LEU A 166 -6.80 -14.54 -21.84
C LEU A 166 -5.32 -14.70 -21.53
N CYS A 167 -4.94 -15.91 -21.13
CA CYS A 167 -3.61 -16.23 -20.63
C CYS A 167 -3.07 -17.48 -21.33
N PRO A 168 -2.25 -17.32 -22.38
CA PRO A 168 -1.64 -18.43 -23.08
C PRO A 168 -0.59 -19.13 -22.21
N TYR A 169 -0.55 -20.46 -22.27
CA TYR A 169 0.45 -21.25 -21.55
C TYR A 169 0.76 -22.56 -22.28
N VAL A 170 1.91 -23.13 -21.98
CA VAL A 170 2.39 -24.38 -22.57
C VAL A 170 2.65 -25.38 -21.46
N THR A 171 2.04 -26.56 -21.56
CA THR A 171 2.44 -27.72 -20.76
C THR A 171 3.75 -28.28 -21.33
N LEU A 172 4.77 -28.34 -20.49
CA LEU A 172 6.11 -28.77 -20.87
C LEU A 172 6.28 -30.27 -20.62
N PRO A 173 6.56 -31.08 -21.66
CA PRO A 173 7.00 -32.46 -21.46
C PRO A 173 8.41 -32.48 -20.85
N GLY A 174 8.80 -33.62 -20.28
CA GLY A 174 10.14 -33.79 -19.69
C GLY A 174 11.30 -33.89 -20.69
N ASP A 175 11.02 -33.81 -22.00
CA ASP A 175 12.02 -33.90 -23.07
C ASP A 175 11.84 -32.78 -24.10
N TRP A 176 12.97 -32.22 -24.54
CA TRP A 176 13.00 -31.10 -25.48
C TRP A 176 12.49 -31.50 -26.87
N ASN A 177 12.82 -32.70 -27.35
CA ASN A 177 12.34 -33.15 -28.65
C ASN A 177 10.83 -33.44 -28.60
N ALA A 178 10.34 -34.04 -27.52
CA ALA A 178 8.91 -34.23 -27.30
C ALA A 178 8.14 -32.90 -27.33
N TYR A 179 8.69 -31.83 -26.74
CA TYR A 179 8.09 -30.50 -26.85
C TYR A 179 8.11 -29.99 -28.29
N LEU A 180 9.25 -30.08 -28.98
CA LEU A 180 9.34 -29.66 -30.38
C LEU A 180 8.34 -30.40 -31.28
N GLU A 181 8.03 -31.66 -30.97
CA GLU A 181 7.03 -32.46 -31.69
C GLU A 181 5.59 -31.92 -31.56
N THR A 182 5.27 -31.18 -30.49
CA THR A 182 3.95 -30.53 -30.34
C THR A 182 3.78 -29.30 -31.24
N LEU A 183 4.89 -28.75 -31.76
CA LEU A 183 4.88 -27.56 -32.61
C LEU A 183 4.69 -27.91 -34.08
N SER A 184 4.20 -26.94 -34.86
CA SER A 184 4.13 -27.04 -36.32
C SER A 184 5.53 -27.30 -36.92
N PRO A 185 5.65 -28.03 -38.05
CA PRO A 185 6.94 -28.30 -38.69
C PRO A 185 7.74 -27.02 -38.97
N ASN A 186 7.08 -25.96 -39.43
CA ASN A 186 7.71 -24.66 -39.73
C ASN A 186 8.26 -24.00 -38.47
N THR A 187 7.47 -23.95 -37.38
CA THR A 187 7.93 -23.38 -36.12
C THR A 187 9.10 -24.18 -35.55
N ARG A 188 8.99 -25.52 -35.56
CA ARG A 188 10.03 -26.44 -35.09
C ARG A 188 11.35 -26.21 -35.81
N GLN A 189 11.33 -26.17 -37.15
CA GLN A 189 12.52 -25.92 -37.95
C GLN A 189 13.12 -24.53 -37.67
N LYS A 190 12.26 -23.50 -37.56
CA LYS A 190 12.68 -22.14 -37.21
C LYS A 190 13.37 -22.09 -35.85
N ILE A 191 12.78 -22.67 -34.81
CA ILE A 191 13.37 -22.70 -33.46
C ILE A 191 14.71 -23.44 -33.47
N ARG A 192 14.79 -24.63 -34.09
CA ARG A 192 16.05 -25.38 -34.19
C ARG A 192 17.16 -24.56 -34.86
N ARG A 193 16.85 -23.90 -35.98
CA ARG A 193 17.81 -23.04 -36.70
C ARG A 193 18.29 -21.88 -35.83
N LEU A 194 17.38 -21.20 -35.13
CA LEU A 194 17.69 -20.05 -34.30
C LEU A 194 18.50 -20.43 -33.05
N LEU A 195 18.14 -21.52 -32.37
CA LEU A 195 18.91 -21.98 -31.21
C LEU A 195 20.31 -22.45 -31.60
N LYS A 196 20.47 -23.09 -32.77
CA LYS A 196 21.80 -23.45 -33.29
C LYS A 196 22.73 -22.24 -33.47
N GLN A 197 22.19 -21.05 -33.80
CA GLN A 197 22.99 -19.83 -33.94
C GLN A 197 23.55 -19.30 -32.62
N VAL A 198 22.90 -19.58 -31.50
CA VAL A 198 23.35 -19.14 -30.17
C VAL A 198 24.07 -20.23 -29.38
N ASP A 199 23.90 -21.50 -29.77
CA ASP A 199 24.62 -22.63 -29.18
C ASP A 199 26.02 -22.81 -29.77
N ALA A 200 26.21 -22.39 -31.03
CA ALA A 200 27.52 -22.43 -31.69
C ALA A 200 28.39 -21.24 -31.28
N PRO A 201 29.71 -21.40 -31.16
CA PRO A 201 30.63 -20.26 -31.02
C PRO A 201 30.44 -19.30 -32.20
N GLY A 202 30.23 -18.01 -31.91
CA GLY A 202 29.97 -17.02 -32.96
C GLY A 202 29.65 -15.65 -32.38
N GLU A 203 29.07 -14.80 -33.24
CA GLU A 203 28.70 -13.43 -32.89
C GLU A 203 27.48 -13.32 -31.96
N TYR A 204 26.68 -14.38 -31.85
CA TYR A 204 25.47 -14.41 -31.03
C TYR A 204 25.68 -15.26 -29.78
N ARG A 205 25.28 -14.74 -28.62
CA ARG A 205 25.32 -15.48 -27.35
C ARG A 205 24.15 -15.14 -26.45
N ILE A 206 23.85 -16.02 -25.50
CA ILE A 206 22.91 -15.75 -24.42
C ILE A 206 23.65 -15.91 -23.09
N SER A 207 23.53 -14.92 -22.21
CA SER A 207 23.91 -15.04 -20.80
C SER A 207 22.66 -15.16 -19.95
N VAL A 208 22.77 -15.82 -18.80
CA VAL A 208 21.73 -15.82 -17.76
C VAL A 208 22.29 -15.03 -16.58
N SER A 209 21.48 -14.13 -16.02
CA SER A 209 21.94 -13.26 -14.93
C SER A 209 22.43 -14.04 -13.71
N THR A 210 23.55 -13.59 -13.16
CA THR A 210 24.10 -14.02 -11.86
C THR A 210 23.94 -12.89 -10.84
N PRO A 211 24.21 -13.12 -9.53
CA PRO A 211 24.19 -12.04 -8.54
C PRO A 211 25.06 -10.83 -8.92
N GLU A 212 26.16 -11.06 -9.63
CA GLU A 212 27.10 -10.02 -10.08
C GLU A 212 26.59 -9.24 -11.29
N THR A 213 25.84 -9.88 -12.20
CA THR A 213 25.38 -9.24 -13.46
C THR A 213 23.94 -8.74 -13.42
N PHE A 214 23.14 -9.23 -12.47
CA PHE A 214 21.69 -9.02 -12.44
C PHE A 214 21.29 -7.55 -12.50
N GLU A 215 21.96 -6.66 -11.77
CA GLU A 215 21.63 -5.24 -11.76
C GLU A 215 21.76 -4.64 -13.17
N GLN A 216 22.81 -4.99 -13.90
CA GLN A 216 23.09 -4.49 -15.24
C GLN A 216 22.14 -5.10 -16.28
N ASP A 217 21.84 -6.39 -16.16
CA ASP A 217 20.88 -7.09 -17.02
C ASP A 217 19.47 -6.52 -16.85
N LEU A 218 19.05 -6.27 -15.61
CA LEU A 218 17.75 -5.66 -15.30
C LEU A 218 17.68 -4.22 -15.83
N LYS A 219 18.74 -3.41 -15.65
CA LYS A 219 18.82 -2.07 -16.23
C LYS A 219 18.67 -2.11 -17.76
N THR A 220 19.31 -3.07 -18.42
CA THR A 220 19.22 -3.27 -19.86
C THR A 220 17.78 -3.60 -20.30
N LEU A 221 17.15 -4.57 -19.62
CA LEU A 221 15.75 -4.93 -19.84
C LEU A 221 14.81 -3.74 -19.69
N LEU A 222 14.92 -3.01 -18.58
CA LEU A 222 14.02 -1.89 -18.27
C LEU A 222 14.21 -0.73 -19.25
N ARG A 223 15.45 -0.45 -19.68
CA ARG A 223 15.73 0.56 -20.72
C ARG A 223 15.04 0.19 -22.04
N PHE A 224 15.18 -1.05 -22.49
CA PHE A 224 14.51 -1.48 -23.73
C PHE A 224 12.98 -1.43 -23.62
N TRP A 225 12.44 -1.86 -22.47
CA TRP A 225 11.01 -1.77 -22.21
C TRP A 225 10.54 -0.31 -22.23
N GLU A 226 11.25 0.58 -21.55
CA GLU A 226 10.96 2.01 -21.51
C GLU A 226 10.95 2.62 -22.92
N THR A 227 11.99 2.42 -23.72
CA THR A 227 12.08 2.92 -25.10
C THR A 227 10.87 2.50 -25.93
N LYS A 228 10.46 1.24 -25.81
CA LYS A 228 9.30 0.71 -26.53
C LYS A 228 7.99 1.33 -26.07
N TRP A 229 7.80 1.55 -24.77
CA TRP A 229 6.48 1.87 -24.21
C TRP A 229 6.28 3.36 -23.88
N ARG A 230 7.34 4.17 -23.85
CA ARG A 230 7.29 5.60 -23.46
C ARG A 230 6.29 6.40 -24.31
N HIS A 231 6.29 6.22 -25.63
CA HIS A 231 5.36 6.92 -26.53
C HIS A 231 3.88 6.62 -26.22
N ARG A 232 3.57 5.42 -25.69
CA ARG A 232 2.20 4.97 -25.40
C ARG A 232 1.78 5.23 -23.95
N LYS A 233 2.72 5.19 -23.01
CA LYS A 233 2.43 5.23 -21.57
C LYS A 233 2.70 6.60 -20.93
N GLY A 234 3.47 7.49 -21.58
CA GLY A 234 3.77 8.84 -21.11
C GLY A 234 4.47 8.82 -19.76
N ASP A 235 4.14 9.78 -18.89
CA ASP A 235 4.75 9.97 -17.56
C ASP A 235 4.61 8.75 -16.62
N ARG A 236 3.65 7.87 -16.88
CA ARG A 236 3.49 6.63 -16.09
C ARG A 236 4.64 5.64 -16.28
N THR A 237 5.39 5.77 -17.38
CA THR A 237 6.50 4.87 -17.72
C THR A 237 7.54 4.84 -16.61
N ASP A 238 7.91 6.01 -16.07
CA ASP A 238 8.95 6.12 -15.03
C ASP A 238 8.52 5.40 -13.74
N SER A 239 7.25 5.54 -13.36
CA SER A 239 6.70 4.85 -12.19
C SER A 239 6.67 3.33 -12.38
N LEU A 240 6.34 2.87 -13.60
CA LEU A 240 6.31 1.44 -13.92
C LEU A 240 7.72 0.85 -13.94
N VAL A 241 8.70 1.54 -14.52
CA VAL A 241 10.11 1.13 -14.51
C VAL A 241 10.62 1.01 -13.07
N ARG A 242 10.39 2.02 -12.22
CA ARG A 242 10.78 1.97 -10.81
C ARG A 242 10.12 0.81 -10.05
N SER A 243 8.80 0.67 -10.20
CA SER A 243 8.04 -0.37 -9.50
C SER A 243 8.44 -1.78 -9.93
N ASN A 244 8.57 -2.01 -11.23
CA ASN A 244 8.98 -3.30 -11.78
C ASN A 244 10.43 -3.63 -11.44
N GLY A 245 11.34 -2.66 -11.53
CA GLY A 245 12.74 -2.85 -11.14
C GLY A 245 12.85 -3.26 -9.67
N ALA A 246 12.17 -2.55 -8.78
CA ALA A 246 12.17 -2.88 -7.36
C ALA A 246 11.58 -4.29 -7.09
N MET A 247 10.48 -4.66 -7.75
CA MET A 247 9.86 -5.98 -7.60
C MET A 247 10.76 -7.11 -8.12
N LEU A 248 11.34 -6.95 -9.32
CA LEU A 248 12.24 -7.96 -9.90
C LEU A 248 13.51 -8.12 -9.09
N THR A 249 14.09 -7.03 -8.56
CA THR A 249 15.26 -7.12 -7.68
C THR A 249 14.99 -7.95 -6.43
N ARG A 250 13.89 -7.69 -5.72
CA ARG A 250 13.52 -8.48 -4.53
C ARG A 250 13.20 -9.93 -4.87
N SER A 251 12.53 -10.15 -6.00
CA SER A 251 12.21 -11.50 -6.49
C SER A 251 13.47 -12.28 -6.84
N PHE A 252 14.47 -11.63 -7.46
CA PHE A 252 15.77 -12.24 -7.75
C PHE A 252 16.53 -12.61 -6.48
N GLN A 253 16.59 -11.69 -5.50
CA GLN A 253 17.17 -11.96 -4.18
C GLN A 253 16.49 -13.14 -3.45
N SER A 254 15.23 -13.42 -3.77
CA SER A 254 14.45 -14.53 -3.23
C SER A 254 14.54 -15.82 -4.06
N GLY A 255 15.34 -15.84 -5.13
CA GLY A 255 15.52 -16.97 -6.03
C GLY A 255 14.35 -17.20 -7.00
N LEU A 256 13.56 -16.17 -7.29
CA LEU A 256 12.33 -16.27 -8.09
C LEU A 256 12.46 -15.68 -9.49
N VAL A 257 13.64 -15.27 -9.95
CA VAL A 257 13.82 -14.63 -11.26
C VAL A 257 14.83 -15.38 -12.10
N TYR A 258 14.43 -15.69 -13.32
CA TYR A 258 15.30 -16.15 -14.41
C TYR A 258 15.35 -15.06 -15.48
N LEU A 259 16.54 -14.56 -15.80
CA LEU A 259 16.74 -13.43 -16.71
C LEU A 259 17.83 -13.74 -17.74
N PRO A 260 17.48 -14.25 -18.92
CA PRO A 260 18.40 -14.36 -20.03
C PRO A 260 18.51 -13.04 -20.82
N THR A 261 19.74 -12.69 -21.19
CA THR A 261 20.08 -11.58 -22.09
C THR A 261 20.68 -12.13 -23.38
N PHE A 262 20.13 -11.74 -24.52
CA PHE A 262 20.63 -12.06 -25.87
C PHE A 262 21.57 -10.95 -26.35
N TRP A 263 22.72 -11.34 -26.90
CA TRP A 263 23.80 -10.45 -27.29
C TRP A 263 24.23 -10.67 -28.75
N HIS A 264 24.68 -9.60 -29.39
CA HIS A 264 25.44 -9.61 -30.64
C HIS A 264 26.81 -8.96 -30.36
N GLY A 265 27.85 -9.78 -30.25
CA GLY A 265 29.13 -9.36 -29.66
C GLY A 265 28.95 -8.83 -28.23
N GLU A 266 29.35 -7.59 -27.99
CA GLU A 266 29.15 -6.87 -26.71
C GLU A 266 27.84 -6.07 -26.65
N ARG A 267 27.08 -6.00 -27.74
CA ARG A 267 25.80 -5.29 -27.78
C ARG A 267 24.70 -6.19 -27.22
N ALA A 268 24.09 -5.79 -26.11
CA ALA A 268 22.85 -6.40 -25.66
C ALA A 268 21.73 -6.10 -26.68
N VAL A 269 21.01 -7.13 -27.10
CA VAL A 269 19.96 -7.04 -28.13
C VAL A 269 18.57 -7.17 -27.51
N ALA A 270 18.41 -8.09 -26.56
CA ALA A 270 17.15 -8.26 -25.85
C ALA A 270 17.38 -8.90 -24.50
N ALA A 271 16.45 -8.67 -23.58
CA ALA A 271 16.39 -9.35 -22.30
C ALA A 271 14.96 -9.79 -22.00
N LEU A 272 14.83 -10.83 -21.20
CA LEU A 272 13.55 -11.43 -20.83
C LEU A 272 13.59 -11.76 -19.35
N ALA A 273 12.65 -11.24 -18.56
CA ALA A 273 12.50 -11.62 -17.15
C ALA A 273 11.33 -12.58 -16.98
N THR A 274 11.62 -13.71 -16.36
CA THR A 274 10.65 -14.76 -16.00
C THR A 274 10.61 -14.90 -14.49
N LEU A 275 9.40 -14.93 -13.93
CA LEU A 275 9.20 -15.33 -12.54
C LEU A 275 9.15 -16.86 -12.47
N VAL A 276 9.96 -17.45 -11.60
CA VAL A 276 10.11 -18.90 -11.47
C VAL A 276 9.44 -19.38 -10.20
N ASP A 277 8.53 -20.33 -10.35
CA ASP A 277 7.92 -21.06 -9.23
C ASP A 277 8.52 -22.46 -9.12
N PRO A 278 9.48 -22.69 -8.21
CA PRO A 278 10.07 -24.01 -8.04
C PRO A 278 9.10 -25.02 -7.41
N ARG A 279 8.08 -24.57 -6.64
CA ARG A 279 7.11 -25.44 -5.97
C ARG A 279 6.07 -25.95 -6.96
N LYS A 280 5.55 -25.07 -7.82
CA LYS A 280 4.62 -25.44 -8.90
C LYS A 280 5.30 -25.84 -10.20
N ARG A 281 6.63 -25.72 -10.27
CA ARG A 281 7.45 -26.05 -11.44
C ARG A 281 6.98 -25.29 -12.68
N THR A 282 6.70 -23.99 -12.50
CA THR A 282 6.22 -23.09 -13.56
C THR A 282 7.20 -21.97 -13.85
N PHE A 283 7.39 -21.66 -15.13
CA PHE A 283 8.03 -20.42 -15.61
C PHE A 283 6.94 -19.45 -16.05
N SER A 284 6.88 -18.26 -15.43
CA SER A 284 5.90 -17.22 -15.73
C SER A 284 6.59 -16.04 -16.41
N PHE A 285 6.46 -15.94 -17.74
CA PHE A 285 7.04 -14.87 -18.53
C PHE A 285 6.45 -13.51 -18.13
N TYR A 286 7.23 -12.69 -17.42
CA TYR A 286 6.73 -11.45 -16.83
C TYR A 286 6.94 -10.25 -17.75
N MET A 287 8.13 -10.08 -18.31
CA MET A 287 8.40 -8.98 -19.22
C MET A 287 9.57 -9.24 -20.17
N THR A 288 9.57 -8.53 -21.29
CA THR A 288 10.69 -8.49 -22.23
C THR A 288 10.92 -7.07 -22.73
N GLY A 289 12.16 -6.79 -23.10
CA GLY A 289 12.58 -5.59 -23.80
C GLY A 289 13.62 -5.97 -24.85
N ARG A 290 13.57 -5.31 -26.01
CA ARG A 290 14.55 -5.46 -27.08
C ARG A 290 15.01 -4.12 -27.63
N ASP A 291 16.18 -4.13 -28.24
CA ASP A 291 16.65 -3.08 -29.13
C ASP A 291 15.81 -3.11 -30.42
N GLU A 292 15.00 -2.07 -30.64
CA GLU A 292 14.13 -1.96 -31.81
C GLU A 292 14.91 -1.64 -33.10
N THR A 293 16.20 -1.25 -33.00
CA THR A 293 17.07 -0.97 -34.15
C THR A 293 17.88 -2.18 -34.62
N PHE A 294 17.78 -3.31 -33.92
CA PHE A 294 18.50 -4.52 -34.30
C PHE A 294 17.78 -5.28 -35.43
N GLU A 295 18.47 -5.46 -36.56
CA GLU A 295 17.93 -6.09 -37.77
C GLU A 295 18.31 -7.58 -37.93
N GLY A 296 18.97 -8.18 -36.93
CA GLY A 296 19.39 -9.58 -36.97
C GLY A 296 18.28 -10.59 -36.62
N PRO A 297 18.64 -11.79 -36.13
CA PRO A 297 17.68 -12.83 -35.78
C PRO A 297 16.59 -12.36 -34.80
N PRO A 298 15.36 -12.92 -34.87
CA PRO A 298 14.24 -12.49 -34.04
C PRO A 298 14.48 -12.81 -32.55
N ALA A 299 15.02 -11.83 -31.83
CA ALA A 299 15.47 -11.96 -30.44
C ALA A 299 14.40 -12.51 -29.49
N GLY A 300 13.15 -12.08 -29.64
CA GLY A 300 12.04 -12.60 -28.81
C GLY A 300 11.80 -14.09 -29.02
N VAL A 301 11.92 -14.58 -30.26
CA VAL A 301 11.76 -16.02 -30.55
C VAL A 301 12.89 -16.83 -29.95
N ILE A 302 14.12 -16.31 -30.06
CA ILE A 302 15.31 -16.92 -29.47
C ILE A 302 15.16 -17.02 -27.95
N LEU A 303 14.83 -15.92 -27.27
CA LEU A 303 14.77 -15.89 -25.80
C LEU A 303 13.64 -16.76 -25.24
N HIS A 304 12.45 -16.78 -25.86
CA HIS A 304 11.38 -17.69 -25.44
C HIS A 304 11.76 -19.16 -25.66
N ALA A 305 12.26 -19.52 -26.86
CA ALA A 305 12.66 -20.90 -27.13
C ALA A 305 13.80 -21.36 -26.21
N PHE A 306 14.78 -20.49 -25.94
CA PHE A 306 15.87 -20.75 -25.02
C PHE A 306 15.35 -20.97 -23.59
N SER A 307 14.43 -20.11 -23.13
CA SER A 307 13.83 -20.21 -21.80
C SER A 307 12.97 -21.47 -21.65
N ILE A 308 12.19 -21.85 -22.66
CA ILE A 308 11.39 -23.08 -22.65
C ILE A 308 12.31 -24.31 -22.62
N ARG A 309 13.37 -24.33 -23.43
CA ARG A 309 14.38 -25.40 -23.40
C ARG A 309 15.04 -25.52 -22.03
N HIS A 310 15.40 -24.38 -21.43
CA HIS A 310 15.97 -24.33 -20.09
C HIS A 310 15.00 -24.84 -19.03
N ALA A 311 13.72 -24.43 -19.09
CA ALA A 311 12.67 -24.90 -18.20
C ALA A 311 12.53 -26.42 -18.26
N ILE A 312 12.41 -27.00 -19.47
CA ILE A 312 12.34 -28.46 -19.67
C ILE A 312 13.56 -29.17 -19.10
N ALA A 313 14.77 -28.69 -19.42
CA ALA A 313 16.02 -29.28 -18.95
C ALA A 313 16.16 -29.28 -17.42
N ASN A 314 15.50 -28.34 -16.73
CA ASN A 314 15.49 -28.25 -15.27
C ASN A 314 14.20 -28.83 -14.66
N GLY A 315 13.45 -29.62 -15.43
CA GLY A 315 12.27 -30.31 -14.94
C GLY A 315 11.08 -29.39 -14.65
N PHE A 316 10.97 -28.21 -15.22
CA PHE A 316 9.74 -27.42 -15.13
C PHE A 316 8.65 -28.03 -16.03
N CYS A 317 7.39 -27.98 -15.60
CA CYS A 317 6.27 -28.62 -16.30
C CYS A 317 5.33 -27.62 -17.00
N GLU A 318 5.54 -26.31 -16.82
CA GLU A 318 4.71 -25.29 -17.44
C GLU A 318 5.50 -24.02 -17.80
N TYR A 319 5.23 -23.47 -18.97
CA TYR A 319 5.64 -22.13 -19.37
C TYR A 319 4.40 -21.26 -19.59
N ASP A 320 4.14 -20.34 -18.68
CA ASP A 320 3.00 -19.43 -18.69
C ASP A 320 3.41 -18.09 -19.34
N PHE A 321 2.73 -17.69 -20.40
CA PHE A 321 2.95 -16.40 -21.07
C PHE A 321 2.22 -15.23 -20.40
N LEU A 322 1.60 -15.51 -19.25
CA LEU A 322 0.79 -14.58 -18.49
C LEU A 322 -0.29 -13.94 -19.36
N ARG A 323 -0.68 -12.70 -19.06
CA ARG A 323 -1.85 -12.05 -19.64
C ARG A 323 -1.62 -11.60 -21.07
N GLY A 324 -2.69 -11.61 -21.86
CA GLY A 324 -2.71 -11.13 -23.24
C GLY A 324 -2.64 -12.26 -24.25
N ASN A 325 -3.50 -12.19 -25.27
CA ASN A 325 -3.59 -13.12 -26.39
C ASN A 325 -2.79 -12.66 -27.62
N GLU A 326 -1.58 -12.11 -27.43
CA GLU A 326 -0.74 -11.73 -28.57
C GLU A 326 -0.46 -12.95 -29.47
N SER A 327 -0.70 -12.80 -30.77
CA SER A 327 -0.66 -13.91 -31.75
C SER A 327 0.65 -14.71 -31.74
N TYR A 328 1.78 -14.06 -31.47
CA TYR A 328 3.09 -14.73 -31.41
C TYR A 328 3.18 -15.77 -30.29
N LYS A 329 2.44 -15.60 -29.17
CA LYS A 329 2.47 -16.54 -28.04
C LYS A 329 1.96 -17.92 -28.45
N TYR A 330 0.91 -17.96 -29.27
CA TYR A 330 0.32 -19.22 -29.75
C TYR A 330 1.25 -20.02 -30.68
N SER A 331 2.28 -19.39 -31.25
CA SER A 331 3.27 -20.10 -32.07
C SER A 331 4.07 -21.15 -31.28
N TYR A 332 4.08 -21.08 -29.94
CA TYR A 332 4.72 -22.05 -29.04
C TYR A 332 3.81 -23.22 -28.62
N GLY A 333 2.69 -23.44 -29.31
CA GLY A 333 1.76 -24.54 -28.99
C GLY A 333 0.98 -24.29 -27.69
N CYS A 334 0.61 -23.02 -27.44
CA CYS A 334 -0.09 -22.65 -26.23
C CYS A 334 -1.52 -23.19 -26.20
N ALA A 335 -1.92 -23.72 -25.04
CA ALA A 335 -3.30 -23.71 -24.60
C ALA A 335 -3.66 -22.35 -24.00
N GLU A 336 -4.93 -22.12 -23.70
CA GLU A 336 -5.42 -20.86 -23.15
C GLU A 336 -6.21 -21.11 -21.87
N ARG A 337 -6.03 -20.22 -20.89
CA ARG A 337 -6.88 -20.12 -19.70
C ARG A 337 -7.34 -18.68 -19.49
N LYS A 338 -8.40 -18.51 -18.72
CA LYS A 338 -9.05 -17.22 -18.50
C LYS A 338 -8.95 -16.77 -17.05
N ILE A 339 -8.68 -15.48 -16.86
CA ILE A 339 -8.82 -14.80 -15.57
C ILE A 339 -10.05 -13.90 -15.57
N ARG A 340 -10.57 -13.59 -14.38
CA ARG A 340 -11.74 -12.73 -14.20
C ARG A 340 -11.41 -11.51 -13.35
N SER A 341 -11.92 -10.36 -13.75
CA SER A 341 -11.83 -9.12 -12.97
C SER A 341 -13.22 -8.59 -12.68
N THR A 342 -13.69 -8.77 -11.45
CA THR A 342 -15.05 -8.40 -11.04
C THR A 342 -15.02 -7.29 -10.00
N ILE A 343 -15.78 -6.23 -10.24
CA ILE A 343 -16.02 -5.16 -9.27
C ILE A 343 -17.42 -5.33 -8.69
N LEU A 344 -17.47 -5.51 -7.38
CA LEU A 344 -18.68 -5.49 -6.59
C LEU A 344 -18.80 -4.13 -5.92
N ALA A 345 -19.97 -3.50 -6.00
CA ALA A 345 -20.23 -2.23 -5.35
C ALA A 345 -21.55 -2.26 -4.58
N THR A 346 -21.60 -1.58 -3.44
CA THR A 346 -22.85 -1.27 -2.74
C THR A 346 -23.79 -0.48 -3.66
N ARG A 347 -25.11 -0.56 -3.42
CA ARG A 347 -26.10 0.10 -4.29
C ARG A 347 -26.11 1.62 -4.16
N ASP A 348 -25.78 2.16 -3.00
CA ASP A 348 -25.68 3.60 -2.78
C ASP A 348 -24.27 4.14 -3.06
N GLY A 349 -23.29 3.26 -3.30
CA GLY A 349 -21.89 3.63 -3.49
C GLY A 349 -21.18 4.05 -2.20
N LYS A 350 -21.83 3.88 -1.03
CA LYS A 350 -21.27 4.17 0.29
C LYS A 350 -20.72 2.91 0.92
N ASN A 351 -19.99 3.06 2.01
CA ASN A 351 -19.52 1.91 2.76
C ASN A 351 -20.70 1.15 3.39
N LEU A 352 -20.56 -0.18 3.54
CA LEU A 352 -21.58 -1.05 4.11
C LEU A 352 -21.99 -0.70 5.56
N ARG A 353 -21.17 0.07 6.28
CA ARG A 353 -21.43 0.51 7.66
C ARG A 353 -21.10 1.99 7.83
N ALA A 354 -21.67 2.58 8.88
CA ALA A 354 -21.33 3.95 9.26
C ALA A 354 -19.89 4.05 9.79
N GLY A 355 -19.26 5.20 9.55
CA GLY A 355 -17.88 5.45 9.96
C GLY A 355 -16.85 4.84 8.99
N ILE A 356 -15.59 4.82 9.43
CA ILE A 356 -14.46 4.30 8.66
C ILE A 356 -13.90 3.04 9.31
N ASP A 357 -13.22 2.21 8.52
CA ASP A 357 -12.47 1.07 9.07
C ASP A 357 -11.28 1.57 9.91
N PRO A 358 -11.07 1.11 11.15
CA PRO A 358 -9.94 1.54 11.99
C PRO A 358 -8.56 1.43 11.32
N ARG A 359 -8.39 0.48 10.38
CA ARG A 359 -7.13 0.26 9.66
C ARG A 359 -6.86 1.31 8.59
N SER A 360 -7.91 2.00 8.14
CA SER A 360 -7.76 3.12 7.22
C SER A 360 -7.30 4.41 7.89
N ILE A 361 -7.30 4.50 9.23
CA ILE A 361 -6.99 5.76 9.94
C ILE A 361 -5.67 6.41 9.46
N PRO A 362 -4.54 5.67 9.32
CA PRO A 362 -3.31 6.27 8.81
C PRO A 362 -3.45 6.83 7.38
N ASP A 363 -4.12 6.10 6.49
CA ASP A 363 -4.35 6.50 5.09
C ASP A 363 -5.30 7.70 4.98
N VAL A 364 -6.39 7.71 5.76
CA VAL A 364 -7.33 8.83 5.86
C VAL A 364 -6.61 10.07 6.40
N LEU A 365 -5.75 9.93 7.41
CA LEU A 365 -5.01 11.05 7.98
C LEU A 365 -4.04 11.64 6.95
N GLN A 366 -3.33 10.79 6.22
CA GLN A 366 -2.40 11.21 5.17
C GLN A 366 -3.15 11.99 4.08
N LYS A 367 -4.24 11.43 3.54
CA LYS A 367 -5.06 12.05 2.49
C LYS A 367 -5.69 13.36 2.97
N ALA A 368 -6.30 13.38 4.16
CA ALA A 368 -6.87 14.59 4.73
C ALA A 368 -5.82 15.69 4.93
N THR A 369 -4.59 15.31 5.31
CA THR A 369 -3.46 16.25 5.43
C THR A 369 -3.05 16.83 4.08
N GLU A 370 -2.99 16.01 3.04
CA GLU A 370 -2.67 16.46 1.69
C GLU A 370 -3.75 17.38 1.11
N LEU A 371 -5.03 17.03 1.32
CA LEU A 371 -6.17 17.87 0.98
C LEU A 371 -6.12 19.22 1.72
N HIS A 372 -5.77 19.21 3.01
CA HIS A 372 -5.61 20.43 3.79
C HIS A 372 -4.50 21.33 3.19
N LYS A 373 -3.34 20.75 2.86
CA LYS A 373 -2.22 21.48 2.25
C LYS A 373 -2.55 22.05 0.87
N THR A 374 -3.37 21.36 0.09
CA THR A 374 -3.77 21.77 -1.27
C THR A 374 -5.02 22.66 -1.28
N GLY A 375 -5.50 23.12 -0.12
CA GLY A 375 -6.62 24.05 0.00
C GLY A 375 -8.01 23.40 -0.08
N LYS A 376 -8.11 22.08 -0.24
CA LYS A 376 -9.37 21.32 -0.23
C LYS A 376 -9.85 21.09 1.22
N THR A 377 -10.13 22.19 1.92
CA THR A 377 -10.39 22.19 3.37
C THR A 377 -11.69 21.50 3.77
N ALA A 378 -12.70 21.43 2.91
CA ALA A 378 -13.95 20.71 3.17
C ALA A 378 -13.72 19.19 3.28
N ASP A 379 -13.04 18.60 2.29
CA ASP A 379 -12.74 17.17 2.30
C ASP A 379 -11.75 16.79 3.41
N ALA A 380 -10.76 17.66 3.67
CA ALA A 380 -9.83 17.48 4.78
C ALA A 380 -10.56 17.41 6.14
N GLU A 381 -11.51 18.31 6.37
CA GLU A 381 -12.34 18.32 7.57
C GLU A 381 -13.13 17.03 7.74
N VAL A 382 -13.77 16.53 6.66
CA VAL A 382 -14.46 15.24 6.67
C VAL A 382 -13.52 14.13 7.12
N GLY A 383 -12.33 14.03 6.53
CA GLY A 383 -11.34 13.03 6.89
C GLY A 383 -10.96 13.05 8.38
N TYR A 384 -10.65 14.24 8.93
CA TYR A 384 -10.32 14.34 10.35
C TYR A 384 -11.50 14.01 11.25
N ARG A 385 -12.72 14.46 10.92
CA ARG A 385 -13.92 14.14 11.69
C ARG A 385 -14.18 12.64 11.71
N ARG A 386 -14.07 11.95 10.57
CA ARG A 386 -14.22 10.49 10.50
C ARG A 386 -13.21 9.73 11.34
N ILE A 387 -11.96 10.22 11.42
CA ILE A 387 -10.96 9.64 12.33
C ILE A 387 -11.41 9.81 13.78
N LEU A 388 -11.92 10.98 14.15
CA LEU A 388 -12.35 11.27 15.53
C LEU A 388 -13.64 10.56 15.92
N ASP A 389 -14.52 10.24 14.97
CA ASP A 389 -15.70 9.40 15.20
C ASP A 389 -15.29 7.99 15.68
N VAL A 390 -14.20 7.44 15.14
CA VAL A 390 -13.69 6.09 15.47
C VAL A 390 -12.68 6.13 16.63
N ARG A 391 -11.83 7.17 16.69
CA ARG A 391 -10.84 7.38 17.75
C ARG A 391 -10.90 8.84 18.25
N PRO A 392 -11.80 9.15 19.20
CA PRO A 392 -12.01 10.51 19.70
C PRO A 392 -10.76 11.18 20.30
N LYS A 393 -9.78 10.39 20.73
CA LYS A 393 -8.51 10.84 21.31
C LYS A 393 -7.34 10.77 20.32
N HIS A 394 -7.60 10.72 19.01
CA HIS A 394 -6.53 10.68 18.00
C HIS A 394 -5.84 12.05 17.90
N ALA A 395 -4.70 12.19 18.58
CA ALA A 395 -4.00 13.46 18.78
C ALA A 395 -3.73 14.25 17.48
N ASP A 396 -3.25 13.59 16.43
CA ASP A 396 -2.91 14.30 15.18
C ASP A 396 -4.16 14.78 14.43
N ALA A 397 -5.28 14.08 14.56
CA ALA A 397 -6.55 14.49 13.94
C ALA A 397 -7.18 15.63 14.74
N LEU A 398 -7.14 15.57 16.07
CA LEU A 398 -7.53 16.68 16.95
C LEU A 398 -6.75 17.95 16.61
N HIS A 399 -5.42 17.84 16.49
CA HIS A 399 -4.56 18.97 16.17
C HIS A 399 -4.89 19.59 14.81
N ARG A 400 -4.92 18.75 13.76
CA ARG A 400 -5.12 19.23 12.39
C ARG A 400 -6.52 19.77 12.14
N LEU A 401 -7.55 19.13 12.71
CA LEU A 401 -8.92 19.66 12.65
C LEU A 401 -9.04 20.96 13.45
N GLY A 402 -8.41 21.05 14.63
CA GLY A 402 -8.38 22.29 15.42
C GLY A 402 -7.76 23.45 14.66
N GLN A 403 -6.63 23.22 13.97
CA GLN A 403 -5.99 24.23 13.11
C GLN A 403 -6.89 24.64 11.95
N LEU A 404 -7.50 23.67 11.27
CA LEU A 404 -8.39 23.91 10.14
C LEU A 404 -9.60 24.76 10.56
N LEU A 405 -10.23 24.44 11.70
CA LEU A 405 -11.38 25.19 12.21
C LEU A 405 -10.99 26.59 12.70
N ALA A 406 -9.82 26.74 13.33
CA ALA A 406 -9.30 28.06 13.68
C ALA A 406 -9.04 28.93 12.45
N ALA A 407 -8.52 28.35 11.36
CA ALA A 407 -8.34 29.06 10.09
C ALA A 407 -9.68 29.45 9.43
N LYS A 408 -10.77 28.69 9.69
CA LYS A 408 -12.14 29.04 9.30
C LYS A 408 -12.85 29.98 10.30
N ALA A 409 -12.15 30.49 11.32
CA ALA A 409 -12.68 31.29 12.41
C ALA A 409 -13.75 30.62 13.29
N ASP A 410 -13.91 29.28 13.22
CA ASP A 410 -14.71 28.53 14.20
C ASP A 410 -13.87 28.24 15.44
N PHE A 411 -13.56 29.32 16.16
CA PHE A 411 -12.73 29.29 17.37
C PHE A 411 -13.37 28.49 18.49
N ALA A 412 -14.69 28.46 18.59
CA ALA A 412 -15.40 27.71 19.63
C ALA A 412 -15.19 26.19 19.44
N ALA A 413 -15.30 25.67 18.22
CA ALA A 413 -15.03 24.27 17.94
C ALA A 413 -13.53 23.94 18.06
N ALA A 414 -12.65 24.80 17.54
CA ALA A 414 -11.21 24.64 17.68
C ALA A 414 -10.76 24.56 19.15
N LYS A 415 -11.33 25.41 20.03
CA LYS A 415 -11.06 25.40 21.47
C LYS A 415 -11.36 24.04 22.09
N ARG A 416 -12.51 23.44 21.75
CA ARG A 416 -12.89 22.11 22.28
C ARG A 416 -11.86 21.05 21.87
N LEU A 417 -11.45 21.04 20.61
CA LEU A 417 -10.47 20.07 20.09
C LEU A 417 -9.09 20.24 20.74
N PHE A 418 -8.59 21.47 20.84
CA PHE A 418 -7.30 21.72 21.49
C PHE A 418 -7.32 21.42 22.99
N ARG A 419 -8.44 21.66 23.68
CA ARG A 419 -8.60 21.26 25.09
C ARG A 419 -8.58 19.73 25.26
N THR A 420 -9.21 19.00 24.36
CA THR A 420 -9.09 17.53 24.35
C THR A 420 -7.65 17.12 24.06
N LEU A 421 -6.97 17.78 23.12
CA LEU A 421 -5.58 17.48 22.77
C LEU A 421 -4.63 17.71 23.95
N THR A 422 -4.78 18.79 24.73
CA THR A 422 -3.95 19.03 25.93
C THR A 422 -4.21 18.01 27.03
N THR A 423 -5.40 17.39 27.06
CA THR A 423 -5.68 16.26 27.96
C THR A 423 -5.04 14.96 27.48
N VAL A 424 -4.98 14.73 26.15
CA VAL A 424 -4.40 13.52 25.54
C VAL A 424 -2.86 13.58 25.51
N ARG A 425 -2.29 14.76 25.26
CA ARG A 425 -0.85 15.02 25.23
C ARG A 425 -0.54 16.28 26.06
N PRO A 426 -0.50 16.18 27.40
CA PRO A 426 -0.23 17.32 28.29
C PRO A 426 1.19 17.89 28.15
N ASP A 427 2.10 17.13 27.57
CA ASP A 427 3.49 17.51 27.26
C ASP A 427 3.64 18.20 25.89
N ALA A 428 2.60 18.19 25.04
CA ALA A 428 2.65 18.82 23.73
C ALA A 428 2.49 20.35 23.83
N ALA A 429 3.61 21.07 23.99
CA ALA A 429 3.64 22.54 24.08
C ALA A 429 2.81 23.22 22.97
N LYS A 430 2.91 22.74 21.72
CA LYS A 430 2.15 23.29 20.60
C LYS A 430 0.63 23.24 20.79
N ALA A 431 0.10 22.24 21.50
CA ALA A 431 -1.32 22.14 21.79
C ALA A 431 -1.79 23.25 22.74
N TRP A 432 -1.01 23.53 23.80
CA TRP A 432 -1.27 24.62 24.74
C TRP A 432 -1.17 25.99 24.05
N GLN A 433 -0.17 26.19 23.20
CA GLN A 433 -0.03 27.41 22.39
C GLN A 433 -1.27 27.65 21.51
N CYS A 434 -1.71 26.63 20.78
CA CYS A 434 -2.89 26.74 19.92
C CYS A 434 -4.17 26.97 20.72
N LEU A 435 -4.32 26.33 21.89
CA LEU A 435 -5.46 26.57 22.77
C LEU A 435 -5.48 28.02 23.29
N GLY A 436 -4.32 28.54 23.71
CA GLY A 436 -4.17 29.93 24.14
C GLY A 436 -4.54 30.92 23.03
N GLN A 437 -4.00 30.73 21.83
CA GLN A 437 -4.31 31.56 20.66
C GLN A 437 -5.81 31.59 20.34
N VAL A 438 -6.47 30.43 20.36
CA VAL A 438 -7.91 30.34 20.11
C VAL A 438 -8.73 31.01 21.22
N CYS A 439 -8.30 30.91 22.48
CA CYS A 439 -8.93 31.65 23.60
C CYS A 439 -8.78 33.17 23.43
N GLU A 440 -7.63 33.66 22.96
CA GLU A 440 -7.44 35.08 22.64
C GLU A 440 -8.40 35.55 21.54
N SER A 441 -8.56 34.77 20.46
CA SER A 441 -9.50 35.07 19.37
C SER A 441 -10.96 35.09 19.82
N LEU A 442 -11.29 34.40 20.93
CA LEU A 442 -12.61 34.43 21.57
C LEU A 442 -12.75 35.57 22.61
N GLY A 443 -11.72 36.39 22.84
CA GLY A 443 -11.70 37.43 23.88
C GLY A 443 -11.60 36.88 25.31
N GLN A 444 -11.33 35.58 25.49
CA GLN A 444 -11.25 34.92 26.79
C GLN A 444 -9.83 35.03 27.35
N HIS A 445 -9.43 36.25 27.69
CA HIS A 445 -8.04 36.61 28.00
C HIS A 445 -7.49 35.93 29.26
N GLU A 446 -8.29 35.72 30.31
CA GLU A 446 -7.87 34.97 31.51
C GLU A 446 -7.59 33.50 31.21
N GLU A 447 -8.44 32.87 30.40
CA GLU A 447 -8.22 31.49 29.98
C GLU A 447 -6.97 31.43 29.11
N ALA A 448 -6.85 32.31 28.12
CA ALA A 448 -5.68 32.38 27.24
C ALA A 448 -4.37 32.51 28.02
N LEU A 449 -4.34 33.38 29.03
CA LEU A 449 -3.20 33.55 29.92
C LEU A 449 -2.81 32.23 30.60
N ARG A 450 -3.78 31.50 31.18
CA ARG A 450 -3.52 30.19 31.81
C ARG A 450 -2.90 29.20 30.82
N GLN A 451 -3.40 29.15 29.59
CA GLN A 451 -2.90 28.21 28.58
C GLN A 451 -1.50 28.60 28.08
N HIS A 452 -1.22 29.89 27.91
CA HIS A 452 0.11 30.38 27.53
C HIS A 452 1.14 30.19 28.64
N LEU A 453 0.73 30.25 29.91
CA LEU A 453 1.62 29.91 31.03
C LEU A 453 2.00 28.42 31.04
N GLU A 454 1.09 27.52 30.69
CA GLU A 454 1.44 26.10 30.49
C GLU A 454 2.36 25.90 29.28
N PHE A 455 2.17 26.66 28.20
CA PHE A 455 3.11 26.68 27.08
C PHE A 455 4.51 27.13 27.50
N VAL A 456 4.64 28.25 28.22
CA VAL A 456 5.92 28.75 28.77
C VAL A 456 6.52 27.76 29.76
N ARG A 457 5.72 27.08 30.58
CA ARG A 457 6.23 26.04 31.49
C ARG A 457 6.89 24.88 30.73
N LEU A 458 6.35 24.51 29.58
CA LEU A 458 6.90 23.45 28.72
C LEU A 458 8.05 23.93 27.83
N GLN A 459 8.03 25.21 27.43
CA GLN A 459 9.06 25.86 26.60
C GLN A 459 9.51 27.18 27.23
N PRO A 460 10.30 27.14 28.32
CA PRO A 460 10.69 28.32 29.07
C PRO A 460 11.64 29.25 28.30
N ASP A 461 12.26 28.75 27.23
CA ASP A 461 13.18 29.53 26.39
C ASP A 461 12.50 30.10 25.13
N SER A 462 11.19 29.92 24.94
CA SER A 462 10.45 30.43 23.77
C SER A 462 10.02 31.90 23.98
N PRO A 463 10.57 32.86 23.21
CA PRO A 463 10.15 34.25 23.28
C PRO A 463 8.67 34.44 22.94
N GLU A 464 8.14 33.61 22.04
CA GLU A 464 6.74 33.67 21.60
C GLU A 464 5.76 33.45 22.76
N GLY A 465 6.13 32.60 23.72
CA GLY A 465 5.32 32.33 24.91
C GLY A 465 5.21 33.57 25.81
N PHE A 466 6.33 34.23 26.08
CA PHE A 466 6.36 35.46 26.87
C PHE A 466 5.61 36.60 26.18
N VAL A 467 5.77 36.75 24.86
CA VAL A 467 5.01 37.73 24.08
C VAL A 467 3.50 37.46 24.18
N ALA A 468 3.08 36.20 24.14
CA ALA A 468 1.67 35.85 24.28
C ALA A 468 1.10 36.11 25.68
N VAL A 469 1.86 35.78 26.74
CA VAL A 469 1.52 36.10 28.13
C VAL A 469 1.40 37.62 28.31
N ALA A 470 2.39 38.39 27.86
CA ALA A 470 2.39 39.85 27.96
C ALA A 470 1.18 40.46 27.25
N ARG A 471 0.87 40.00 26.03
CA ARG A 471 -0.30 40.44 25.27
C ARG A 471 -1.62 40.17 26.02
N CYS A 472 -1.76 39.02 26.66
CA CYS A 472 -2.95 38.72 27.47
C CYS A 472 -3.03 39.65 28.69
N MET A 473 -1.92 39.86 29.41
CA MET A 473 -1.87 40.72 30.59
C MET A 473 -2.18 42.19 30.26
N VAL A 474 -1.74 42.71 29.10
CA VAL A 474 -2.14 44.03 28.58
C VAL A 474 -3.65 44.11 28.41
N LYS A 475 -4.25 43.11 27.76
CA LYS A 475 -5.70 43.06 27.52
C LYS A 475 -6.52 42.96 28.80
N LEU A 476 -5.96 42.37 29.85
CA LEU A 476 -6.55 42.27 31.18
C LEU A 476 -6.34 43.52 32.06
N GLY A 477 -5.56 44.51 31.60
CA GLY A 477 -5.19 45.68 32.41
C GLY A 477 -4.22 45.37 33.56
N ARG A 478 -3.61 44.18 33.59
CA ARG A 478 -2.71 43.70 34.64
C ARG A 478 -1.25 44.10 34.41
N MET A 479 -1.04 45.25 33.78
CA MET A 479 0.31 45.77 33.45
C MET A 479 1.16 46.00 34.71
N ALA A 480 0.53 46.36 35.83
CA ALA A 480 1.21 46.53 37.11
C ALA A 480 1.89 45.24 37.58
N GLU A 481 1.27 44.08 37.33
CA GLU A 481 1.85 42.78 37.69
C GLU A 481 3.00 42.37 36.78
N ILE A 482 2.93 42.71 35.48
CA ILE A 482 4.07 42.52 34.57
C ILE A 482 5.25 43.37 35.03
N ASN A 483 5.01 44.65 35.34
CA ASN A 483 6.05 45.56 35.79
C ASN A 483 6.65 45.10 37.12
N ALA A 484 5.83 44.64 38.07
CA ALA A 484 6.30 44.08 39.33
C ALA A 484 7.15 42.81 39.12
N ALA A 485 6.72 41.89 38.25
CA ALA A 485 7.48 40.67 37.93
C ALA A 485 8.80 40.96 37.19
N LEU A 486 8.80 41.94 36.28
CA LEU A 486 10.02 42.42 35.63
C LEU A 486 10.95 43.06 36.67
N LEU A 487 10.46 44.00 37.48
CA LEU A 487 11.25 44.64 38.55
C LEU A 487 11.87 43.60 39.50
N ALA A 488 11.13 42.58 39.92
CA ALA A 488 11.65 41.48 40.73
C ALA A 488 12.72 40.62 40.01
N ALA A 489 12.72 40.59 38.68
CA ALA A 489 13.69 39.83 37.87
C ALA A 489 14.96 40.63 37.53
N ILE A 490 14.90 41.96 37.53
CA ILE A 490 16.05 42.88 37.32
C ILE A 490 16.57 43.50 38.61
N GLU A 491 15.82 43.45 39.71
CA GLU A 491 16.38 43.72 41.03
C GLU A 491 17.47 42.68 41.32
N PRO A 492 18.71 43.11 41.58
CA PRO A 492 19.76 42.18 41.95
C PRO A 492 19.32 41.53 43.25
N ALA A 493 19.06 40.21 43.21
CA ALA A 493 19.23 39.41 44.41
C ALA A 493 20.59 39.82 44.96
N SER A 494 20.62 40.25 46.21
CA SER A 494 21.84 40.68 46.87
C SER A 494 22.81 39.49 46.90
N GLY A 495 23.66 39.34 45.88
CA GLY A 495 24.63 38.28 45.71
C GLY A 495 24.68 37.67 44.29
N PRO A 496 25.87 37.33 43.74
CA PRO A 496 26.01 36.94 42.34
C PRO A 496 25.62 35.47 42.13
N SER A 497 24.58 35.20 41.35
CA SER A 497 24.47 33.98 40.55
C SER A 497 23.32 34.07 39.54
N VAL A 498 23.66 33.96 38.25
CA VAL A 498 22.71 33.91 37.14
C VAL A 498 22.14 32.50 37.04
N ARG A 499 20.85 32.33 37.40
CA ARG A 499 19.82 31.41 36.81
C ARG A 499 18.84 30.92 37.88
N LYS A 500 17.55 31.24 37.71
CA LYS A 500 16.41 30.29 37.76
C LYS A 500 15.08 31.02 37.56
N TRP A 501 14.49 30.89 36.37
CA TRP A 501 13.05 31.05 36.16
C TRP A 501 12.37 29.76 36.66
N ARG A 502 11.84 29.77 37.90
CA ARG A 502 10.93 28.75 38.43
C ARG A 502 9.99 29.41 39.45
N ASP A 503 8.72 29.03 39.40
CA ASP A 503 7.61 29.43 40.27
C ASP A 503 6.93 30.78 40.05
N TRP A 504 5.95 30.78 39.13
CA TRP A 504 4.91 31.82 39.01
C TRP A 504 3.67 31.56 39.88
N ARG A 505 3.66 30.49 40.68
CA ARG A 505 2.44 29.97 41.37
C ARG A 505 2.08 30.66 42.69
N SER A 506 2.73 31.75 43.10
CA SER A 506 2.43 32.40 44.38
C SER A 506 2.10 33.88 44.21
N ILE A 507 0.86 34.18 43.83
CA ILE A 507 0.24 35.49 44.08
C ILE A 507 -1.03 35.21 44.89
N PRO A 508 -1.10 35.58 46.18
CA PRO A 508 -2.33 35.46 46.96
C PRO A 508 -3.34 36.51 46.51
N ASP A 509 -4.58 36.04 46.32
CA ASP A 509 -5.77 36.85 46.06
C ASP A 509 -6.03 37.77 47.28
N ARG A 510 -6.08 39.09 47.07
CA ARG A 510 -6.47 40.06 48.12
C ARG A 510 -7.62 40.93 47.61
N GLN A 511 -8.83 40.44 47.82
CA GLN A 511 -10.00 41.27 48.08
C GLN A 511 -10.83 40.67 49.22
N ALA A 512 -10.88 41.36 50.36
CA ALA A 512 -12.04 41.54 51.23
C ALA A 512 -11.60 42.22 52.53
N GLY A 513 -12.28 43.30 52.92
CA GLY A 513 -12.12 43.90 54.25
C GLY A 513 -12.20 45.43 54.30
N ARG A 514 -13.31 46.01 53.84
CA ARG A 514 -13.84 47.25 54.44
C ARG A 514 -14.91 46.83 55.43
N GLU A 515 -14.78 47.21 56.70
CA GLU A 515 -15.84 47.85 57.50
C GLU A 515 -15.35 48.21 58.93
N ASN A 516 -15.42 49.52 59.20
CA ASN A 516 -15.79 50.26 60.43
C ASN A 516 -15.67 49.61 61.83
N SER A 517 -15.03 50.32 62.77
CA SER A 517 -15.69 51.21 63.77
C SER A 517 -14.70 51.66 64.86
N ILE A 518 -14.45 52.96 65.03
CA ILE A 518 -14.91 53.86 66.11
C ILE A 518 -14.01 53.86 67.37
N SER A 519 -13.65 55.09 67.76
CA SER A 519 -12.98 55.62 68.95
C SER A 519 -13.23 54.92 70.29
N ALA A 520 -12.17 54.74 71.09
CA ALA A 520 -11.79 55.60 72.23
C ALA A 520 -10.41 55.16 72.75
#